data_AF-A0A5Q2F789-F1
#
_entry.id   AF-A0A5Q2F789-F1
#
_cell.length_a   1.000
_cell.length_b   1.000
_cell.length_c   1.000
_cell.angle_alpha   90.00
_cell.angle_beta   90.00
_cell.angle_gamma   90.00
#
_symmetry.space_group_name_H-M   'P 1'
#
loop_
_entity.id
_entity.type
_entity.pdbx_description
1 polymer ?
#
loop_
_entity_poly.entity_id
_entity_poly.type
_entity_poly.pdbx_seq_one_letter_code
_entity_poly.pdbx_strand_id
1 'polypeptide(L)'
;MADPIPASATIGRVLVAMASVAGALGSFLLVTHVIGFVPGTALAMAGLVAQAIWLALVPRRIARAGLITRRMGRVATWLGWAFLGGLAIVLAGFADPVPTLRWALFIAGGVVGLLGWVGAPIWYLLLGVTGLRP
;
A
#
# COMPACT_ATOMS: atom_id res chain seq x y z
N MET A 1 -6.48 -22.00 29.58
CA MET A 1 -5.59 -22.34 28.45
C MET A 1 -5.75 -21.24 27.43
N ALA A 2 -4.70 -20.50 27.11
CA ALA A 2 -4.74 -19.52 26.02
C ALA A 2 -4.73 -20.30 24.70
N ASP A 3 -5.66 -20.00 23.80
CA ASP A 3 -5.67 -20.60 22.47
C ASP A 3 -4.32 -20.35 21.78
N PRO A 4 -3.73 -21.36 21.11
CA PRO A 4 -2.49 -21.18 20.39
C PRO A 4 -2.68 -20.11 19.31
N ILE A 5 -1.77 -19.15 19.26
CA ILE A 5 -1.78 -18.09 18.24
C ILE A 5 -1.77 -18.77 16.87
N PRO A 6 -2.79 -18.54 16.02
CA PRO A 6 -2.84 -19.19 14.73
C PRO A 6 -1.60 -18.84 13.90
N ALA A 7 -1.02 -19.81 13.20
CA ALA A 7 0.23 -19.62 12.44
C ALA A 7 0.20 -18.44 11.47
N SER A 8 -0.99 -18.10 10.94
CA SER A 8 -1.24 -16.93 10.10
C SER A 8 -1.03 -15.59 10.82
N ALA A 9 -1.34 -15.51 12.12
CA ALA A 9 -1.10 -14.32 12.93
C ALA A 9 0.39 -14.15 13.26
N THR A 10 1.13 -15.25 13.42
CA THR A 10 2.59 -15.22 13.60
C THR A 10 3.28 -14.76 12.32
N ILE A 11 2.90 -15.29 11.15
CA ILE A 11 3.42 -14.86 9.84
C ILE A 11 3.12 -13.37 9.60
N GLY A 12 1.90 -12.92 9.91
CA GLY A 12 1.52 -11.52 9.79
C GLY A 12 2.39 -10.57 10.64
N ARG A 13 2.68 -10.95 11.89
CA ARG A 13 3.55 -10.16 12.78
C ARG A 13 4.99 -10.11 12.27
N VAL A 14 5.53 -11.23 11.79
CA VAL A 14 6.87 -11.30 11.21
C VAL A 14 6.96 -10.40 9.97
N LEU A 15 5.97 -10.44 9.09
CA LEU A 15 5.94 -9.58 7.90
C LEU A 15 5.87 -8.09 8.25
N VAL A 16 5.05 -7.70 9.24
CA VAL A 16 4.96 -6.31 9.70
C VAL A 16 6.26 -5.85 10.35
N ALA A 17 6.88 -6.69 11.18
CA ALA A 17 8.17 -6.39 11.80
C ALA A 17 9.26 -6.23 10.74
N MET A 18 9.32 -7.12 9.76
CA MET A 18 10.29 -7.05 8.65
C MET A 18 10.06 -5.82 7.78
N ALA A 19 8.81 -5.48 7.46
CA ALA A 19 8.49 -4.25 6.71
C ALA A 19 8.85 -2.98 7.49
N SER A 20 8.65 -2.97 8.81
CA SER A 20 9.00 -1.84 9.69
C SER A 20 10.52 -1.66 9.80
N VAL A 21 11.26 -2.77 9.97
CA VAL A 21 12.72 -2.78 10.00
C VAL A 21 13.29 -2.36 8.65
N ALA A 22 12.76 -2.87 7.54
CA ALA A 22 13.17 -2.47 6.20
C ALA A 22 12.88 -0.99 5.91
N GLY A 23 11.73 -0.47 6.35
CA GLY A 23 11.41 0.95 6.24
C GLY A 23 12.33 1.85 7.07
N ALA A 24 12.65 1.44 8.29
CA ALA A 24 13.56 2.17 9.18
C ALA A 24 15.00 2.17 8.66
N LEU A 25 15.51 1.01 8.25
CA LEU A 25 16.84 0.88 7.63
C LEU A 25 16.92 1.62 6.30
N GLY A 26 15.91 1.50 5.44
CA GLY A 26 15.85 2.22 4.17
C GLY A 26 15.90 3.73 4.37
N SER A 27 15.14 4.25 5.34
CA SER A 27 15.15 5.68 5.68
C SER A 27 16.50 6.12 6.27
N PHE A 28 17.08 5.34 7.18
CA PHE A 28 18.39 5.62 7.77
C PHE A 28 19.51 5.61 6.72
N LEU A 29 19.54 4.61 5.84
CA LEU A 29 20.55 4.49 4.79
C LEU A 29 20.44 5.61 3.74
N LEU A 30 19.21 6.11 3.49
CA LEU A 30 18.99 7.27 2.61
C LEU A 30 19.50 8.57 3.25
N VAL A 31 19.18 8.80 4.53
CA VAL A 31 19.63 9.99 5.29
C VAL A 31 21.14 10.00 5.51
N THR A 32 21.76 8.83 5.68
CA THR A 32 23.21 8.68 5.81
C THR A 32 23.94 8.64 4.47
N HIS A 33 23.22 8.80 3.35
CA HIS A 33 23.74 8.74 1.97
C HIS A 33 24.48 7.43 1.64
N VAL A 34 24.26 6.36 2.41
CA VAL A 34 24.90 5.05 2.22
C VAL A 34 24.32 4.33 1.00
N ILE A 35 23.04 4.55 0.69
CA ILE A 35 22.42 4.17 -0.58
C ILE A 35 22.13 5.42 -1.41
N GLY A 36 22.51 5.37 -2.68
CA GLY A 36 22.14 6.42 -3.63
C GLY A 36 20.63 6.58 -3.75
N PHE A 37 20.18 7.77 -4.17
CA PHE A 37 18.77 8.08 -4.34
C PHE A 37 18.01 7.06 -5.19
N VAL A 38 18.67 6.49 -6.22
CA VAL A 38 18.07 5.51 -7.13
C VAL A 38 17.71 4.19 -6.41
N PRO A 39 18.64 3.45 -5.77
CA PRO A 39 18.28 2.24 -5.03
C PRO A 39 17.33 2.51 -3.85
N GLY A 40 17.44 3.66 -3.18
CA GLY A 40 16.49 4.05 -2.13
C GLY A 40 15.06 4.26 -2.66
N THR A 41 14.92 4.91 -3.82
CA THR A 41 13.64 5.09 -4.49
C THR A 41 13.04 3.76 -4.92
N ALA A 42 13.86 2.83 -5.45
CA ALA A 42 13.41 1.51 -5.84
C ALA A 42 12.86 0.71 -4.65
N LEU A 43 13.55 0.74 -3.51
CA LEU A 43 13.10 0.09 -2.27
C LEU A 43 11.80 0.70 -1.74
N ALA A 44 11.70 2.03 -1.72
CA ALA A 44 10.48 2.72 -1.30
C ALA A 44 9.29 2.38 -2.22
N MET A 45 9.50 2.35 -3.53
CA MET A 45 8.47 1.95 -4.50
C MET A 45 8.03 0.50 -4.31
N ALA A 46 8.98 -0.42 -4.05
CA ALA A 46 8.64 -1.81 -3.74
C ALA A 46 7.76 -1.93 -2.48
N GLY A 47 8.08 -1.15 -1.44
CA GLY A 47 7.26 -1.06 -0.23
C GLY A 47 5.85 -0.55 -0.50
N LEU A 48 5.71 0.53 -1.28
CA LEU A 48 4.42 1.09 -1.66
C LEU A 48 3.57 0.11 -2.48
N VAL A 49 4.19 -0.60 -3.43
CA VAL A 49 3.52 -1.64 -4.23
C VAL A 49 3.07 -2.80 -3.35
N ALA A 50 3.92 -3.28 -2.45
CA ALA A 50 3.57 -4.35 -1.52
C ALA A 50 2.39 -3.94 -0.62
N GLN A 51 2.40 -2.71 -0.10
CA GLN A 51 1.30 -2.17 0.70
C GLN A 51 0.00 -2.07 -0.10
N ALA A 52 0.06 -1.60 -1.35
CA ALA A 52 -1.09 -1.48 -2.23
C ALA A 52 -1.69 -2.85 -2.59
N ILE A 53 -0.85 -3.86 -2.87
CA ILE A 53 -1.29 -5.24 -3.08
C ILE A 53 -1.99 -5.78 -1.83
N TRP A 54 -1.43 -5.53 -0.65
CA TRP A 54 -2.05 -5.94 0.60
C TRP A 54 -3.44 -5.31 0.75
N LEU A 55 -3.55 -3.98 0.55
CA LEU A 55 -4.82 -3.25 0.60
C LEU A 55 -5.82 -3.76 -0.44
N ALA A 56 -5.37 -4.12 -1.63
CA ALA A 56 -6.21 -4.67 -2.68
C ALA A 56 -6.81 -6.04 -2.32
N LEU A 57 -6.04 -6.92 -1.69
CA LEU A 57 -6.41 -8.34 -1.58
C LEU A 57 -6.91 -8.77 -0.20
N VAL A 58 -6.34 -8.21 0.88
CA VAL A 58 -6.51 -8.72 2.24
C VAL A 58 -7.77 -8.20 2.95
N PRO A 59 -8.11 -6.89 2.90
CA PRO A 59 -9.24 -6.32 3.63
C PRO A 59 -10.60 -6.97 3.29
N ARG A 60 -10.83 -7.40 2.05
CA ARG A 60 -12.03 -8.17 1.68
C ARG A 60 -12.11 -9.55 2.33
N ARG A 61 -10.97 -10.17 2.64
CA ARG A 61 -10.93 -11.45 3.37
C ARG A 61 -11.20 -11.22 4.86
N ILE A 62 -10.57 -10.19 5.44
CA ILE A 62 -10.79 -9.77 6.83
C ILE A 62 -12.26 -9.40 7.06
N ALA A 63 -12.88 -8.66 6.13
CA ALA A 63 -14.29 -8.30 6.21
C ALA A 63 -15.24 -9.50 6.08
N ARG A 64 -14.87 -10.52 5.31
CA ARG A 64 -15.63 -11.78 5.21
C ARG A 64 -15.54 -12.62 6.48
N ALA A 65 -14.44 -12.51 7.21
CA ALA A 65 -14.24 -13.14 8.51
C ALA A 65 -14.94 -12.39 9.67
N GLY A 66 -15.66 -11.28 9.39
CA GLY A 66 -16.37 -10.52 10.41
C GLY A 66 -15.49 -9.62 11.29
N LEU A 67 -14.19 -9.50 10.98
CA LEU A 67 -13.24 -8.72 11.78
C LEU A 67 -13.33 -7.21 11.52
N ILE A 68 -13.89 -6.81 10.37
CA ILE A 68 -14.17 -5.42 10.00
C ILE A 68 -15.47 -5.36 9.19
N THR A 69 -16.10 -4.20 9.10
CA THR A 69 -17.32 -4.04 8.29
C THR A 69 -17.04 -4.27 6.79
N ARG A 70 -18.03 -4.80 6.06
CA ARG A 70 -17.94 -5.01 4.61
C ARG A 70 -17.62 -3.74 3.82
N ARG A 71 -18.13 -2.59 4.27
CA ARG A 71 -17.85 -1.28 3.67
C ARG A 71 -16.37 -0.93 3.82
N MET A 72 -15.80 -1.13 5.00
CA MET A 72 -14.39 -0.85 5.28
C MET A 72 -13.46 -1.71 4.43
N GLY A 73 -13.77 -3.02 4.32
CA GLY A 73 -13.02 -3.93 3.45
C GLY A 73 -13.11 -3.56 1.95
N ARG A 74 -14.25 -3.03 1.49
CA ARG A 74 -14.43 -2.60 0.09
C ARG A 74 -13.63 -1.33 -0.21
N VAL A 75 -13.65 -0.34 0.69
CA VAL A 75 -12.91 0.92 0.54
C VAL A 75 -11.41 0.64 0.46
N ALA A 76 -10.87 -0.14 1.38
CA ALA A 76 -9.46 -0.52 1.39
C ALA A 76 -9.02 -1.17 0.06
N THR A 77 -9.82 -2.12 -0.41
CA THR A 77 -9.55 -2.79 -1.69
C THR A 77 -9.58 -1.82 -2.85
N TRP A 78 -10.55 -0.90 -2.87
CA TRP A 78 -10.62 0.11 -3.92
C TRP A 78 -9.39 1.04 -3.91
N LEU A 79 -8.93 1.45 -2.72
CA LEU A 79 -7.72 2.27 -2.56
C LEU A 79 -6.46 1.54 -3.04
N GLY A 80 -6.30 0.25 -2.68
CA GLY A 80 -5.19 -0.57 -3.17
C GLY A 80 -5.17 -0.68 -4.69
N TRP A 81 -6.33 -0.95 -5.31
CA TRP A 81 -6.44 -0.99 -6.78
C TRP A 81 -6.26 0.36 -7.44
N ALA A 82 -6.75 1.45 -6.83
CA ALA A 82 -6.52 2.80 -7.33
C ALA A 82 -5.02 3.12 -7.35
N PHE A 83 -4.28 2.78 -6.29
CA PHE A 83 -2.83 2.98 -6.26
C PHE A 83 -2.12 2.20 -7.37
N LEU A 84 -2.41 0.89 -7.49
CA LEU A 84 -1.80 0.03 -8.51
C LEU A 84 -2.18 0.45 -9.93
N GLY A 85 -3.44 0.83 -10.16
CA GLY A 85 -3.92 1.33 -11.44
C GLY A 85 -3.26 2.66 -11.80
N GLY A 86 -3.16 3.59 -10.85
CA GLY A 86 -2.44 4.84 -11.03
C GLY A 86 -0.98 4.63 -11.42
N LEU A 87 -0.29 3.72 -10.72
CA LEU A 87 1.10 3.34 -11.05
C LEU A 87 1.21 2.77 -12.46
N ALA A 88 0.31 1.86 -12.85
CA ALA A 88 0.30 1.28 -14.19
C ALA A 88 0.08 2.35 -15.28
N ILE A 89 -0.81 3.32 -15.04
CA ILE A 89 -1.04 4.43 -15.97
C ILE A 89 0.21 5.32 -16.09
N VAL A 90 0.89 5.63 -14.98
CA VAL A 90 2.16 6.38 -15.02
C VAL A 90 3.23 5.61 -15.80
N LEU A 91 3.35 4.30 -15.58
CA LEU A 91 4.28 3.45 -16.34
C LEU A 91 3.96 3.42 -17.84
N ALA A 92 2.67 3.42 -18.21
CA ALA A 92 2.26 3.54 -19.61
C ALA A 92 2.72 4.88 -20.23
N GLY A 93 2.67 5.98 -19.47
CA GLY A 93 3.17 7.28 -19.90
C GLY A 93 4.67 7.27 -20.22
N PHE A 94 5.49 6.49 -19.51
CA PHE A 94 6.91 6.34 -19.83
C PHE A 94 7.17 5.65 -21.17
N ALA A 95 6.26 4.78 -21.61
CA ALA A 95 6.36 4.07 -22.89
C ALA A 95 5.76 4.87 -24.07
N ASP A 96 5.06 5.98 -23.80
CA ASP A 96 4.33 6.72 -24.82
C ASP A 96 5.21 7.76 -25.54
N PRO A 97 5.34 7.68 -26.88
CA PRO A 97 6.14 8.62 -27.65
C PRO A 97 5.45 9.99 -27.86
N VAL A 98 4.14 10.10 -27.65
CA VAL A 98 3.35 11.31 -27.91
C VAL A 98 3.33 12.21 -26.66
N PRO A 99 3.90 13.43 -26.70
CA PRO A 99 4.08 14.26 -25.51
C PRO A 99 2.79 14.64 -24.78
N THR A 100 1.71 14.92 -25.53
CA THR A 100 0.40 15.30 -24.96
C THR A 100 -0.27 14.12 -24.25
N LEU A 101 -0.24 12.93 -24.87
CA LEU A 101 -0.79 11.71 -24.28
C LEU A 101 0.03 11.26 -23.07
N ARG A 102 1.36 11.32 -23.15
CA ARG A 102 2.26 11.08 -22.01
C ARG A 102 1.92 11.96 -20.81
N TRP A 103 1.75 13.27 -21.01
CA TRP A 103 1.37 14.19 -19.93
C TRP A 103 -0.02 13.87 -19.36
N ALA A 104 -0.98 13.55 -20.23
CA ALA A 104 -2.31 13.13 -19.79
C ALA A 104 -2.25 11.86 -18.93
N LEU A 105 -1.45 10.87 -19.33
CA LEU A 105 -1.22 9.64 -18.57
C LEU A 105 -0.54 9.93 -17.22
N PHE A 106 0.48 10.79 -17.18
CA PHE A 106 1.12 11.17 -15.93
C PHE A 106 0.16 11.87 -14.97
N ILE A 107 -0.67 12.80 -15.47
CA ILE A 107 -1.67 13.50 -14.64
C ILE A 107 -2.73 12.50 -14.16
N ALA A 108 -3.31 11.70 -15.06
CA ALA A 108 -4.35 10.75 -14.72
C ALA A 108 -3.85 9.68 -13.73
N GLY A 109 -2.70 9.08 -14.03
CA GLY A 109 -2.06 8.09 -13.17
C GLY A 109 -1.63 8.68 -11.84
N GLY A 110 -1.12 9.92 -11.84
CA GLY A 110 -0.77 10.66 -10.64
C GLY A 110 -1.97 10.92 -9.73
N VAL A 111 -3.09 11.41 -10.27
CA VAL A 111 -4.32 11.66 -9.49
C VAL A 111 -4.90 10.36 -8.93
N VAL A 112 -5.03 9.32 -9.75
CA VAL A 112 -5.59 8.03 -9.33
C VAL A 112 -4.68 7.35 -8.30
N GLY A 113 -3.37 7.39 -8.53
CA GLY A 113 -2.37 6.88 -7.60
C GLY A 113 -2.38 7.62 -6.26
N LEU A 114 -2.46 8.95 -6.30
CA LEU A 114 -2.50 9.79 -5.10
C LEU A 114 -3.73 9.51 -4.23
N LEU A 115 -4.90 9.28 -4.85
CA LEU A 115 -6.11 8.89 -4.12
C LEU A 115 -5.91 7.58 -3.35
N GLY A 116 -5.29 6.57 -3.99
CA GLY A 116 -4.94 5.32 -3.32
C GLY A 116 -3.92 5.53 -2.18
N TRP A 117 -2.91 6.35 -2.43
CA TRP A 117 -1.81 6.61 -1.50
C TRP A 117 -2.27 7.36 -0.24
N VAL A 118 -2.99 8.48 -0.40
CA VAL A 118 -3.52 9.29 0.71
C VAL A 118 -4.70 8.60 1.38
N GLY A 119 -5.49 7.84 0.63
CA GLY A 119 -6.62 7.10 1.20
C GLY A 119 -6.19 6.01 2.16
N ALA A 120 -5.00 5.39 1.97
CA ALA A 120 -4.48 4.35 2.85
C ALA A 120 -4.33 4.80 4.33
N PRO A 121 -3.61 5.88 4.69
CA PRO A 121 -3.50 6.37 6.07
C PRO A 121 -4.86 6.78 6.63
N ILE A 122 -5.72 7.44 5.84
CA ILE A 122 -7.09 7.78 6.27
C ILE A 122 -7.86 6.52 6.63
N TRP A 123 -7.76 5.46 5.82
CA TRP A 123 -8.41 4.18 6.07
C TRP A 123 -7.91 3.51 7.35
N TYR A 124 -6.59 3.52 7.63
CA TYR A 124 -6.04 3.00 8.88
C TYR A 124 -6.56 3.78 10.10
N LEU A 125 -6.64 5.12 10.01
CA LEU A 125 -7.21 5.95 11.07
C LEU A 125 -8.69 5.61 11.30
N LEU A 126 -9.49 5.54 10.24
CA LEU A 126 -10.90 5.18 10.33
C LEU A 126 -11.09 3.77 10.91
N LEU A 127 -10.22 2.82 10.59
CA LEU A 127 -10.21 1.50 11.22
C LEU A 127 -10.00 1.56 12.73
N GLY A 128 -9.04 2.37 13.19
CA GLY A 128 -8.76 2.56 14.61
C GLY A 128 -9.91 3.23 15.37
N VAL A 129 -10.61 4.19 14.73
CA VAL A 129 -11.72 4.91 15.37
C VAL A 129 -13.04 4.14 15.31
N THR A 130 -13.33 3.48 14.18
CA THR A 130 -14.68 2.95 13.88
C THR A 130 -14.74 1.46 13.60
N GLY A 131 -13.61 0.80 13.34
CA GLY A 131 -13.58 -0.51 12.68
C GLY A 131 -13.49 -1.73 13.59
N LEU A 132 -13.37 -1.57 14.90
CA LEU A 132 -13.26 -2.68 15.87
C LEU A 132 -14.60 -3.13 16.48
N ARG A 133 -15.72 -2.53 16.09
CA ARG A 133 -17.04 -2.96 16.58
C ARG A 133 -17.71 -3.85 15.51
N PRO A 134 -17.90 -5.15 15.78
CA PRO A 134 -18.72 -6.01 14.94
C PRO A 134 -20.16 -5.51 14.84
#